data_AF-A0A9Q0LJ53-F1
#
_entry.id   AF-A0A9Q0LJ53-F1
#
_cell.length_a   1.000
_cell.length_b   1.000
_cell.length_c   1.000
_cell.angle_alpha   90.00
_cell.angle_beta   90.00
_cell.angle_gamma   90.00
#
_symmetry.space_group_name_H-M   'P 1'
#
loop_
_entity.id
_entity.type
_entity.pdbx_description
1 polymer ?
#
loop_
_entity_poly.entity_id
_entity_poly.type
_entity_poly.pdbx_seq_one_letter_code
_entity_poly.pdbx_strand_id
1 'polypeptide(L)'
;MRNESFDNEKFDLKKNPVFPNEKNHKVFKIIEETVKKELYEILSEKIKFEFLKDFCIQTHSKELIFFYIEITLYKMHFINQESNNENSEIDVESLAKSIIEQYILPDSPFEINIDQNVANDIIKETPKNFHSFDKSLIHVLELLNDSIFPRFIKSQTYLEMQNKIELEQIKIYQNDAQEIKSRYQDYEIILDRNYDKTILNYREWRTQSREPNLVAVHLLQFILHIIRKSIERDRDFNLEEVSYSVLFRRFVVFSSELKKISLDDLGKDELKCFFINIYHVMLLHLTILYGPPIQNRDNRTNFKYIISDLQFCLDDIKYGILRNNTGKNSTSKDYFRENDVRKKYVVPLDPKINFVLSNLSEFSPPIRVFFPENIDHQLEVGGFEMCSKVEIIIKEKKKSKSYKVEISPMFEFFGKDFGNDAKEIISNISKYFPNQKKELIQEAIKTNQKIRIIYPAYKSRNVLMKSSKIPDELPKKYGDIDYLIKN
;
A
#
# COMPACT_ATOMS: atom_id res chain seq x y z
N MET A 1 -27.16 -51.28 9.86
CA MET A 1 -25.95 -51.36 10.70
C MET A 1 -24.93 -52.28 10.03
N ARG A 2 -23.99 -51.71 9.29
CA ARG A 2 -22.62 -52.23 9.18
C ARG A 2 -21.72 -51.04 9.52
N ASN A 3 -21.17 -51.05 10.72
CA ASN A 3 -20.09 -50.15 11.11
C ASN A 3 -18.87 -50.65 10.34
N GLU A 4 -18.60 -50.07 9.18
CA GLU A 4 -17.27 -50.18 8.57
C GLU A 4 -16.37 -49.19 9.32
N SER A 5 -15.42 -49.73 10.07
CA SER A 5 -14.30 -48.96 10.60
C SER A 5 -13.55 -48.37 9.40
N PHE A 6 -13.84 -47.10 9.11
CA PHE A 6 -13.14 -46.32 8.11
C PHE A 6 -11.67 -46.28 8.48
N ASP A 7 -10.79 -46.78 7.60
CA ASP A 7 -9.36 -46.75 7.83
C ASP A 7 -8.84 -45.32 7.57
N ASN A 8 -9.08 -44.44 8.55
CA ASN A 8 -8.76 -43.02 8.49
C ASN A 8 -7.26 -42.77 8.24
N GLU A 9 -6.40 -43.78 8.42
CA GLU A 9 -4.96 -43.67 8.15
C GLU A 9 -4.62 -43.62 6.66
N LYS A 10 -5.39 -44.29 5.78
CA LYS A 10 -5.09 -44.38 4.33
C LYS A 10 -5.17 -43.01 3.65
N PHE A 11 -6.12 -42.17 4.08
CA PHE A 11 -6.39 -40.84 3.54
C PHE A 11 -5.82 -39.70 4.38
N ASP A 12 -4.87 -40.00 5.28
CA ASP A 12 -4.12 -38.99 6.04
C ASP A 12 -3.06 -38.34 5.14
N LEU A 13 -3.35 -37.10 4.72
CA LEU A 13 -2.47 -36.30 3.86
C LEU A 13 -1.16 -35.86 4.54
N LYS A 14 -0.96 -36.14 5.84
CA LYS A 14 0.34 -36.01 6.49
C LYS A 14 1.26 -37.18 6.19
N LYS A 15 0.71 -38.39 6.03
CA LYS A 15 1.48 -39.60 5.69
C LYS A 15 1.64 -39.74 4.18
N ASN A 16 0.62 -39.36 3.40
CA ASN A 16 0.58 -39.51 1.93
C ASN A 16 0.27 -38.18 1.22
N PRO A 17 1.28 -37.34 0.92
CA PRO A 17 1.06 -36.05 0.27
C PRO A 17 0.73 -36.19 -1.22
N VAL A 18 -0.45 -35.72 -1.63
CA VAL A 18 -0.95 -35.72 -3.02
C VAL A 18 -0.96 -34.30 -3.61
N PHE A 19 0.16 -33.58 -3.50
CA PHE A 19 0.29 -32.19 -3.97
C PHE A 19 1.40 -32.04 -5.02
N PRO A 20 1.27 -31.09 -5.96
CA PRO A 20 2.29 -30.82 -6.97
C PRO A 20 3.64 -30.44 -6.35
N ASN A 21 4.72 -30.97 -6.93
CA ASN A 21 6.11 -30.62 -6.68
C ASN A 21 6.94 -30.86 -7.96
N GLU A 22 8.22 -30.49 -7.93
CA GLU A 22 9.10 -30.57 -9.10
C GLU A 22 9.23 -31.99 -9.69
N LYS A 23 9.03 -33.04 -8.88
CA LYS A 23 9.23 -34.44 -9.29
C LYS A 23 7.97 -35.10 -9.84
N ASN A 24 6.78 -34.63 -9.48
CA ASN A 24 5.50 -35.25 -9.84
C ASN A 24 4.62 -34.38 -10.76
N HIS A 25 5.16 -33.29 -11.34
CA HIS A 25 4.42 -32.37 -12.21
C HIS A 25 3.60 -33.06 -13.32
N LYS A 26 4.12 -34.17 -13.89
CA LYS A 26 3.40 -34.94 -14.92
C LYS A 26 2.06 -35.51 -14.43
N VAL A 27 1.93 -35.82 -13.14
CA VAL A 27 0.68 -36.31 -12.52
C VAL A 27 -0.40 -35.23 -12.54
N PHE A 28 -0.02 -33.98 -12.31
CA PHE A 28 -0.95 -32.86 -12.15
C PHE A 28 -1.33 -32.15 -13.44
N LYS A 29 -0.61 -32.40 -14.54
CA LYS A 29 -0.90 -31.82 -15.84
C LYS A 29 -2.34 -32.09 -16.32
N ILE A 30 -2.79 -33.35 -16.22
CA ILE A 30 -4.17 -33.72 -16.60
C ILE A 30 -5.21 -33.01 -15.72
N ILE A 31 -4.89 -32.76 -14.45
CA ILE A 31 -5.77 -32.06 -13.51
C ILE A 31 -5.87 -30.59 -13.92
N GLU A 32 -4.73 -29.93 -14.12
CA GLU A 32 -4.65 -28.52 -14.53
C GLU A 32 -5.39 -28.25 -15.86
N GLU A 33 -5.31 -29.17 -16.81
CA GLU A 33 -5.96 -29.03 -18.13
C GLU A 33 -7.48 -29.29 -18.09
N THR A 34 -7.97 -30.02 -17.07
CA THR A 34 -9.36 -30.48 -17.00
C THR A 34 -10.25 -29.57 -16.15
N VAL A 35 -9.73 -29.05 -15.03
CA VAL A 35 -10.54 -28.25 -14.10
C VAL A 35 -10.31 -26.74 -14.25
N LYS A 36 -11.27 -25.95 -13.78
CA LYS A 36 -11.11 -24.49 -13.67
C LYS A 36 -9.91 -24.16 -12.78
N LYS A 37 -9.22 -23.06 -13.10
CA LYS A 37 -8.02 -22.59 -12.39
C LYS A 37 -8.24 -22.48 -10.88
N GLU A 38 -9.41 -22.02 -10.46
CA GLU A 38 -9.79 -21.85 -9.06
C GLU A 38 -9.92 -23.18 -8.32
N LEU A 39 -10.46 -24.21 -8.98
CA LEU A 39 -10.52 -25.56 -8.42
C LEU A 39 -9.13 -26.19 -8.40
N TYR A 40 -8.32 -26.00 -9.44
CA TYR A 40 -6.93 -26.48 -9.46
C TYR A 40 -6.13 -25.93 -8.28
N GLU A 41 -6.28 -24.64 -7.97
CA GLU A 41 -5.63 -24.00 -6.82
C GLU A 41 -6.04 -24.65 -5.49
N ILE A 42 -7.31 -25.03 -5.35
CA ILE A 42 -7.81 -25.74 -4.16
C ILE A 42 -7.25 -27.15 -4.10
N LEU A 43 -7.19 -27.85 -5.24
CA LEU A 43 -6.67 -29.22 -5.32
C LEU A 43 -5.16 -29.30 -5.07
N SER A 44 -4.44 -28.21 -5.32
CA SER A 44 -2.98 -28.14 -5.25
C SER A 44 -2.43 -27.64 -3.92
N GLU A 45 -3.26 -27.08 -3.04
CA GLU A 45 -2.84 -26.50 -1.77
C GLU A 45 -3.43 -27.31 -0.60
N LYS A 46 -2.58 -27.65 0.37
CA LYS A 46 -2.91 -28.61 1.43
C LYS A 46 -4.09 -28.18 2.30
N ILE A 47 -4.09 -26.93 2.75
CA ILE A 47 -5.15 -26.45 3.63
C ILE A 47 -6.45 -26.36 2.84
N LYS A 48 -6.42 -25.80 1.63
CA LYS A 48 -7.61 -25.67 0.79
C LYS A 48 -8.22 -27.04 0.43
N PHE A 49 -7.37 -28.01 0.10
CA PHE A 49 -7.80 -29.36 -0.24
C PHE A 49 -8.48 -30.07 0.93
N GLU A 50 -7.96 -29.93 2.16
CA GLU A 50 -8.58 -30.54 3.36
C GLU A 50 -10.02 -30.05 3.55
N PHE A 51 -10.29 -28.75 3.37
CA PHE A 51 -11.66 -28.23 3.46
C PHE A 51 -12.57 -28.73 2.33
N LEU A 52 -12.04 -28.90 1.11
CA LEU A 52 -12.81 -29.49 0.01
C LEU A 52 -13.13 -30.97 0.29
N LYS A 53 -12.17 -31.73 0.85
CA LYS A 53 -12.35 -33.12 1.25
C LYS A 53 -13.43 -33.24 2.33
N ASP A 54 -13.36 -32.43 3.37
CA ASP A 54 -14.36 -32.37 4.44
C ASP A 54 -15.75 -32.04 3.89
N PHE A 55 -15.83 -31.09 2.96
CA PHE A 55 -17.08 -30.75 2.29
C PHE A 55 -17.66 -31.92 1.49
N CYS A 56 -16.83 -32.67 0.75
CA CYS A 56 -17.27 -33.87 0.02
C CYS A 56 -17.79 -34.96 0.97
N ILE A 57 -17.13 -35.15 2.12
CA ILE A 57 -17.57 -36.09 3.16
C ILE A 57 -18.91 -35.68 3.76
N GLN A 58 -19.07 -34.41 4.11
CA GLN A 58 -20.29 -33.87 4.68
C GLN A 58 -21.48 -33.91 3.72
N THR A 59 -21.22 -33.78 2.42
CA THR A 59 -22.27 -33.73 1.39
C THR A 59 -22.53 -35.07 0.71
N HIS A 60 -22.01 -36.17 1.27
CA HIS A 60 -22.17 -37.53 0.75
C HIS A 60 -21.68 -37.70 -0.71
N SER A 61 -20.55 -37.07 -1.04
CA SER A 61 -19.86 -37.19 -2.35
C SER A 61 -18.38 -37.55 -2.16
N LYS A 62 -18.09 -38.35 -1.14
CA LYS A 62 -16.72 -38.67 -0.68
C LYS A 62 -15.97 -39.61 -1.62
N GLU A 63 -16.70 -40.45 -2.34
CA GLU A 63 -16.19 -41.36 -3.36
C GLU A 63 -15.39 -40.62 -4.44
N LEU A 64 -15.85 -39.43 -4.86
CA LEU A 64 -15.16 -38.61 -5.86
C LEU A 64 -13.78 -38.13 -5.38
N ILE A 65 -13.72 -37.57 -4.16
CA ILE A 65 -12.46 -37.03 -3.63
C ILE A 65 -11.50 -38.15 -3.22
N PHE A 66 -11.99 -39.30 -2.75
CA PHE A 66 -11.14 -40.44 -2.43
C PHE A 66 -10.61 -41.12 -3.68
N PHE A 67 -11.43 -41.27 -4.73
CA PHE A 67 -10.96 -41.77 -6.01
C PHE A 67 -9.86 -40.87 -6.59
N TYR A 68 -10.03 -39.55 -6.54
CA TYR A 68 -8.99 -38.60 -6.94
C TYR A 68 -7.66 -38.82 -6.19
N ILE A 69 -7.71 -39.00 -4.86
CA ILE A 69 -6.52 -39.25 -4.03
C ILE A 69 -5.84 -40.56 -4.45
N GLU A 70 -6.59 -41.65 -4.58
CA GLU A 70 -6.06 -42.97 -4.93
C GLU A 70 -5.42 -42.99 -6.32
N ILE A 71 -6.05 -42.35 -7.33
CA ILE A 71 -5.45 -42.25 -8.67
C ILE A 71 -4.18 -41.39 -8.64
N THR A 72 -4.16 -40.31 -7.86
CA THR A 72 -2.97 -39.46 -7.70
C THR A 72 -1.83 -40.26 -7.08
N LEU A 73 -2.10 -41.04 -6.04
CA LEU A 73 -1.12 -41.94 -5.41
C LEU A 73 -0.64 -43.04 -6.37
N TYR A 74 -1.56 -43.70 -7.07
CA TYR A 74 -1.23 -44.70 -8.09
C TYR A 74 -0.25 -44.15 -9.12
N LYS A 75 -0.55 -42.97 -9.70
CA LYS A 75 0.32 -42.30 -10.68
C LYS A 75 1.67 -41.90 -10.09
N MET A 76 1.72 -41.45 -8.84
CA MET A 76 2.97 -41.11 -8.15
C MET A 76 3.83 -42.35 -7.90
N HIS A 77 3.24 -43.46 -7.46
CA HIS A 77 3.94 -44.74 -7.29
C HIS A 77 4.43 -45.30 -8.63
N PHE A 78 3.65 -45.15 -9.70
CA PHE A 78 4.04 -45.54 -11.05
C PHE A 78 5.32 -44.83 -11.51
N ILE A 79 5.42 -43.50 -11.33
CA ILE A 79 6.63 -42.72 -11.65
C ILE A 79 7.83 -43.15 -10.79
N ASN A 80 7.60 -43.45 -9.51
CA ASN A 80 8.66 -43.86 -8.59
C ASN A 80 9.23 -45.25 -8.92
N GLN A 81 8.40 -46.17 -9.43
CA GLN A 81 8.85 -47.48 -9.91
C GLN A 81 9.68 -47.38 -11.19
N GLU A 82 9.30 -46.51 -12.14
CA GLU A 82 10.07 -46.29 -13.39
C GLU A 82 11.46 -45.68 -13.16
N SER A 83 11.69 -45.04 -12.01
CA SER A 83 12.92 -44.30 -11.69
C SER A 83 13.96 -45.09 -10.86
N ASN A 84 13.82 -46.43 -10.73
CA ASN A 84 14.76 -47.33 -10.06
C ASN A 84 15.12 -46.93 -8.60
N ASN A 85 14.17 -46.41 -7.83
CA ASN A 85 14.34 -46.31 -6.37
C ASN A 85 13.96 -47.66 -5.74
N GLU A 86 14.96 -48.49 -5.42
CA GLU A 86 14.84 -49.87 -4.88
C GLU A 86 14.11 -50.02 -3.51
N ASN A 87 13.36 -49.02 -3.04
CA ASN A 87 12.72 -49.02 -1.72
C ASN A 87 11.20 -48.79 -1.73
N SER A 88 10.48 -48.92 -2.86
CA SER A 88 9.01 -48.91 -2.80
C SER A 88 8.46 -50.30 -2.50
N GLU A 89 8.14 -50.59 -1.23
CA GLU A 89 7.44 -51.82 -0.79
C GLU A 89 6.04 -52.00 -1.41
N ILE A 90 5.52 -50.99 -2.12
CA ILE A 90 4.15 -50.95 -2.63
C ILE A 90 4.10 -51.34 -4.10
N ASP A 91 3.38 -52.43 -4.38
CA ASP A 91 3.10 -52.94 -5.73
C ASP A 91 1.99 -52.14 -6.41
N VAL A 92 2.34 -51.45 -7.50
CA VAL A 92 1.43 -50.65 -8.34
C VAL A 92 0.30 -51.49 -8.94
N GLU A 93 0.53 -52.77 -9.23
CA GLU A 93 -0.51 -53.65 -9.77
C GLU A 93 -1.55 -53.99 -8.67
N SER A 94 -1.08 -54.18 -7.43
CA SER A 94 -1.94 -54.35 -6.25
C SER A 94 -2.78 -53.09 -5.97
N LEU A 95 -2.18 -51.89 -6.09
CA LEU A 95 -2.92 -50.62 -5.99
C LEU A 95 -4.01 -50.51 -7.06
N ALA A 96 -3.68 -50.80 -8.32
CA ALA A 96 -4.64 -50.76 -9.42
C ALA A 96 -5.81 -51.72 -9.21
N LYS A 97 -5.53 -52.93 -8.71
CA LYS A 97 -6.56 -53.92 -8.36
C LYS A 97 -7.46 -53.40 -7.23
N SER A 98 -6.87 -52.83 -6.17
CA SER A 98 -7.62 -52.25 -5.06
C SER A 98 -8.52 -51.09 -5.53
N ILE A 99 -8.04 -50.24 -6.45
CA ILE A 99 -8.84 -49.15 -7.02
C ILE A 99 -10.04 -49.71 -7.80
N ILE A 100 -9.83 -50.75 -8.61
CA ILE A 100 -10.91 -51.37 -9.39
C ILE A 100 -11.98 -51.96 -8.45
N GLU A 101 -11.57 -52.68 -7.41
CA GLU A 101 -12.49 -53.31 -6.44
C GLU A 101 -13.24 -52.31 -5.56
N GLN A 102 -12.66 -51.14 -5.30
CA GLN A 102 -13.27 -50.14 -4.41
C GLN A 102 -14.17 -49.14 -5.13
N TYR A 103 -13.95 -48.87 -6.42
CA TYR A 103 -14.58 -47.76 -7.13
C TYR A 103 -15.18 -48.12 -8.50
N ILE A 104 -14.70 -49.16 -9.19
CA ILE A 104 -15.02 -49.39 -10.61
C ILE A 104 -15.97 -50.56 -10.84
N LEU A 105 -15.86 -51.64 -10.06
CA LEU A 105 -16.74 -52.81 -10.22
C LEU A 105 -18.19 -52.47 -9.82
N PRO A 106 -19.19 -53.13 -10.42
CA PRO A 106 -20.56 -53.03 -9.95
C PRO A 106 -20.66 -53.41 -8.47
N ASP A 107 -21.47 -52.67 -7.71
CA ASP A 107 -21.68 -52.85 -6.27
C ASP A 107 -20.43 -52.57 -5.40
N SER A 108 -19.45 -51.82 -5.95
CA SER A 108 -18.28 -51.38 -5.19
C SER A 108 -18.67 -50.48 -4.01
N PRO A 109 -17.94 -50.53 -2.88
CA PRO A 109 -18.26 -49.74 -1.69
C PRO A 109 -18.25 -48.22 -1.93
N PHE A 110 -17.45 -47.75 -2.89
CA PHE A 110 -17.38 -46.36 -3.33
C PHE A 110 -17.55 -46.24 -4.84
N GLU A 111 -18.46 -47.04 -5.42
CA GLU A 111 -18.73 -47.05 -6.86
C GLU A 111 -18.90 -45.62 -7.42
N ILE A 112 -18.06 -45.26 -8.39
CA ILE A 112 -18.16 -43.98 -9.08
C ILE A 112 -19.05 -44.12 -10.32
N ASN A 113 -19.89 -43.12 -10.57
CA ASN A 113 -20.77 -43.11 -11.73
C ASN A 113 -19.97 -42.79 -13.00
N ILE A 114 -19.55 -43.80 -13.75
CA ILE A 114 -18.80 -43.66 -15.03
C ILE A 114 -19.47 -44.48 -16.14
N ASP A 115 -19.20 -44.14 -17.40
CA ASP A 115 -19.71 -44.87 -18.55
C ASP A 115 -19.27 -46.35 -18.54
N GLN A 116 -20.20 -47.27 -18.82
CA GLN A 116 -19.95 -48.71 -18.75
C GLN A 116 -18.82 -49.17 -19.68
N ASN A 117 -18.62 -48.50 -20.82
CA ASN A 117 -17.51 -48.81 -21.73
C ASN A 117 -16.18 -48.37 -21.13
N VAL A 118 -16.14 -47.22 -20.46
CA VAL A 118 -14.94 -46.77 -19.73
C VAL A 118 -14.60 -47.74 -18.59
N ALA A 119 -15.59 -48.16 -17.81
CA ALA A 119 -15.39 -49.16 -16.76
C ALA A 119 -14.87 -50.49 -17.33
N ASN A 120 -15.47 -50.98 -18.43
CA ASN A 120 -15.05 -52.22 -19.09
C ASN A 120 -13.64 -52.13 -19.70
N ASP A 121 -13.28 -51.00 -20.30
CA ASP A 121 -11.93 -50.74 -20.82
C ASP A 121 -10.91 -50.84 -19.68
N ILE A 122 -11.19 -50.14 -18.57
CA ILE A 122 -10.36 -50.20 -17.36
C ILE A 122 -10.27 -51.63 -16.84
N ILE A 123 -11.35 -52.41 -16.77
CA ILE A 123 -11.27 -53.78 -16.23
C ILE A 123 -10.43 -54.71 -17.12
N LYS A 124 -10.54 -54.57 -18.45
CA LYS A 124 -9.89 -55.48 -19.42
C LYS A 124 -8.41 -55.18 -19.65
N GLU A 125 -7.98 -53.94 -19.47
CA GLU A 125 -6.60 -53.52 -19.73
C GLU A 125 -5.60 -54.22 -18.79
N THR A 126 -4.67 -55.01 -19.34
CA THR A 126 -3.61 -55.70 -18.59
C THR A 126 -2.33 -55.79 -19.44
N PRO A 127 -1.13 -55.46 -18.91
CA PRO A 127 -0.87 -54.90 -17.57
C PRO A 127 -1.34 -53.45 -17.45
N LYS A 128 -1.47 -52.95 -16.22
CA LYS A 128 -1.81 -51.55 -15.97
C LYS A 128 -0.65 -50.61 -16.30
N ASN A 129 -0.97 -49.40 -16.74
CA ASN A 129 -0.01 -48.35 -17.03
C ASN A 129 -0.42 -47.02 -16.41
N PHE A 130 0.44 -46.02 -16.53
CA PHE A 130 0.23 -44.67 -15.98
C PHE A 130 -1.10 -44.02 -16.39
N HIS A 131 -1.62 -44.35 -17.57
CA HIS A 131 -2.80 -43.74 -18.19
C HIS A 131 -4.08 -44.57 -18.04
N SER A 132 -4.02 -45.76 -17.43
CA SER A 132 -5.15 -46.70 -17.37
C SER A 132 -6.42 -46.12 -16.72
N PHE A 133 -6.30 -45.08 -15.90
CA PHE A 133 -7.43 -44.44 -15.22
C PHE A 133 -7.72 -43.01 -15.70
N ASP A 134 -7.11 -42.54 -16.80
CA ASP A 134 -7.24 -41.14 -17.23
C ASP A 134 -8.67 -40.76 -17.58
N LYS A 135 -9.39 -41.63 -18.30
CA LYS A 135 -10.79 -41.36 -18.68
C LYS A 135 -11.72 -41.25 -17.46
N SER A 136 -11.55 -42.13 -16.47
CA SER A 136 -12.34 -42.08 -15.23
C SER A 136 -11.93 -40.92 -14.32
N LEU A 137 -10.64 -40.59 -14.27
CA LEU A 137 -10.14 -39.41 -13.56
C LEU A 137 -10.70 -38.13 -14.14
N ILE A 138 -10.67 -37.96 -15.47
CA ILE A 138 -11.25 -36.79 -16.16
C ILE A 138 -12.73 -36.66 -15.79
N HIS A 139 -13.48 -37.75 -15.84
CA HIS A 139 -14.90 -37.73 -15.47
C HIS A 139 -15.13 -37.27 -14.03
N VAL A 140 -14.34 -37.80 -13.08
CA VAL A 140 -14.43 -37.38 -11.67
C VAL A 140 -14.04 -35.92 -11.49
N LEU A 141 -13.02 -35.42 -12.20
CA LEU A 141 -12.62 -34.02 -12.19
C LEU A 141 -13.71 -33.10 -12.75
N GLU A 142 -14.40 -33.49 -13.82
CA GLU A 142 -15.55 -32.77 -14.36
C GLU A 142 -16.70 -32.70 -13.34
N LEU A 143 -17.01 -33.81 -12.65
CA LEU A 143 -18.02 -33.81 -11.58
C LEU A 143 -17.62 -32.92 -10.40
N LEU A 144 -16.35 -32.96 -9.99
CA LEU A 144 -15.82 -32.06 -8.97
C LEU A 144 -15.95 -30.59 -9.42
N ASN A 145 -15.64 -30.29 -10.68
CA ASN A 145 -15.65 -28.94 -11.23
C ASN A 145 -17.04 -28.34 -11.44
N ASP A 146 -17.99 -29.15 -11.92
CA ASP A 146 -19.30 -28.66 -12.37
C ASP A 146 -20.38 -28.84 -11.31
N SER A 147 -20.25 -29.85 -10.44
CA SER A 147 -21.27 -30.15 -9.43
C SER A 147 -20.82 -29.78 -8.01
N ILE A 148 -19.61 -30.19 -7.60
CA ILE A 148 -19.16 -30.02 -6.21
C ILE A 148 -18.62 -28.61 -5.97
N PHE A 149 -17.72 -28.14 -6.82
CA PHE A 149 -17.01 -26.88 -6.64
C PHE A 149 -17.95 -25.65 -6.55
N PRO A 150 -18.99 -25.51 -7.41
CA PRO A 150 -19.94 -24.38 -7.29
C PRO A 150 -20.74 -24.37 -5.99
N ARG A 151 -20.96 -25.55 -5.39
CA ARG A 151 -21.60 -25.67 -4.07
C ARG A 151 -20.59 -25.39 -2.95
N PHE A 152 -19.35 -25.86 -3.10
CA PHE A 152 -18.28 -25.64 -2.14
C PHE A 152 -18.04 -24.15 -1.93
N ILE A 153 -17.85 -23.37 -3.01
CA ILE A 153 -17.59 -21.92 -2.91
C ILE A 153 -18.74 -21.11 -2.27
N LYS A 154 -19.95 -21.68 -2.21
CA LYS A 154 -21.14 -21.08 -1.57
C LYS A 154 -21.38 -21.61 -0.16
N SER A 155 -20.56 -22.55 0.31
CA SER A 155 -20.75 -23.23 1.59
C SER A 155 -20.13 -22.48 2.75
N GLN A 156 -20.62 -22.78 3.96
CA GLN A 156 -20.00 -22.29 5.20
C GLN A 156 -18.56 -22.81 5.35
N THR A 157 -18.30 -24.04 4.90
CA THR A 157 -16.97 -24.67 4.90
C THR A 157 -15.94 -23.86 4.13
N TYR A 158 -16.33 -23.26 2.99
CA TYR A 158 -15.45 -22.38 2.21
C TYR A 158 -15.20 -21.04 2.89
N LEU A 159 -16.20 -20.46 3.55
CA LEU A 159 -16.02 -19.23 4.33
C LEU A 159 -15.06 -19.44 5.51
N GLU A 160 -15.18 -20.57 6.21
CA GLU A 160 -14.26 -20.96 7.28
C GLU A 160 -12.82 -21.17 6.78
N MET A 161 -12.66 -21.78 5.61
CA MET A 161 -11.38 -21.93 4.94
C MET A 161 -10.73 -20.57 4.65
N GLN A 162 -11.48 -19.62 4.06
CA GLN A 162 -10.99 -18.27 3.75
C GLN A 162 -10.54 -17.54 5.02
N ASN A 163 -11.36 -17.58 6.07
CA ASN A 163 -11.01 -16.98 7.37
C ASN A 163 -9.74 -17.60 7.98
N LYS A 164 -9.57 -18.92 7.88
CA LYS A 164 -8.38 -19.60 8.40
C LYS A 164 -7.12 -19.21 7.64
N ILE A 165 -7.19 -19.13 6.31
CA ILE A 165 -6.09 -18.68 5.46
C ILE A 165 -5.71 -17.23 5.78
N GLU A 166 -6.70 -16.35 5.95
CA GLU A 166 -6.49 -14.96 6.34
C GLU A 166 -5.82 -14.86 7.72
N LEU A 167 -6.29 -15.64 8.71
CA LEU A 167 -5.69 -15.69 10.05
C LEU A 167 -4.26 -16.24 10.05
N GLU A 168 -3.95 -17.24 9.22
CA GLU A 168 -2.60 -17.78 9.09
C GLU A 168 -1.66 -16.80 8.38
N GLN A 169 -2.14 -16.09 7.35
CA GLN A 169 -1.40 -15.00 6.73
C GLN A 169 -1.10 -13.89 7.76
N ILE A 170 -2.10 -13.48 8.55
CA ILE A 170 -1.92 -12.49 9.63
C ILE A 170 -0.86 -12.97 10.64
N LYS A 171 -0.89 -14.25 11.05
CA LYS A 171 0.11 -14.82 11.96
C LYS A 171 1.51 -14.87 11.36
N ILE A 172 1.65 -15.22 10.08
CA ILE A 172 2.93 -15.17 9.37
C ILE A 172 3.45 -13.74 9.34
N TYR A 173 2.60 -12.76 9.00
CA TYR A 173 2.98 -11.35 9.03
C TYR A 173 3.36 -10.84 10.43
N GLN A 174 2.68 -11.31 11.49
CA GLN A 174 2.98 -10.95 12.88
C GLN A 174 4.28 -11.60 13.37
N ASN A 175 4.54 -12.85 13.00
CA ASN A 175 5.78 -13.56 13.32
C ASN A 175 6.96 -12.97 12.54
N ASP A 176 6.78 -12.67 11.25
CA ASP A 176 7.75 -11.94 10.44
C ASP A 176 8.02 -10.56 11.04
N ALA A 177 6.98 -9.85 11.51
CA ALA A 177 7.15 -8.56 12.19
C ALA A 177 7.92 -8.69 13.52
N GLN A 178 7.69 -9.75 14.31
CA GLN A 178 8.43 -10.01 15.54
C GLN A 178 9.88 -10.43 15.29
N GLU A 179 10.14 -11.29 14.29
CA GLU A 179 11.49 -11.68 13.89
C GLU A 179 12.25 -10.50 13.28
N ILE A 180 11.56 -9.67 12.48
CA ILE A 180 12.09 -8.40 11.98
C ILE A 180 12.41 -7.47 13.14
N LYS A 181 11.53 -7.34 14.16
CA LYS A 181 11.75 -6.50 15.35
C LYS A 181 12.94 -6.97 16.19
N SER A 182 13.12 -8.28 16.37
CA SER A 182 14.29 -8.86 17.04
C SER A 182 15.57 -8.61 16.25
N ARG A 183 15.58 -8.87 14.94
CA ARG A 183 16.72 -8.52 14.08
C ARG A 183 16.96 -7.01 14.05
N TYR A 184 15.92 -6.18 14.20
CA TYR A 184 16.03 -4.73 14.21
C TYR A 184 16.68 -4.21 15.49
N GLN A 185 16.39 -4.80 16.66
CA GLN A 185 17.11 -4.50 17.89
C GLN A 185 18.60 -4.84 17.74
N ASP A 186 18.93 -5.98 17.15
CA ASP A 186 20.32 -6.36 16.90
C ASP A 186 21.00 -5.46 15.84
N TYR A 187 20.27 -5.03 14.80
CA TYR A 187 20.79 -4.18 13.72
C TYR A 187 20.91 -2.69 14.11
N GLU A 188 20.01 -2.17 14.95
CA GLU A 188 20.18 -0.86 15.61
C GLU A 188 21.40 -0.90 16.52
N ILE A 189 21.59 -1.93 17.35
CA ILE A 189 22.78 -2.05 18.21
C ILE A 189 24.09 -2.02 17.41
N ILE A 190 24.09 -2.57 16.18
CA ILE A 190 25.27 -2.63 15.30
C ILE A 190 25.51 -1.31 14.54
N LEU A 191 24.47 -0.57 14.14
CA LEU A 191 24.60 0.67 13.35
C LEU A 191 24.57 1.96 14.19
N ASP A 192 24.03 1.95 15.40
CA ASP A 192 23.65 3.16 16.15
C ASP A 192 24.76 3.74 17.04
N ARG A 193 25.98 3.18 17.04
CA ARG A 193 27.08 3.79 17.83
C ARG A 193 27.72 5.02 17.18
N ASN A 194 27.56 5.23 15.86
CA ASN A 194 28.35 6.23 15.13
C ASN A 194 27.56 7.24 14.27
N TYR A 195 26.22 7.19 14.22
CA TYR A 195 25.42 8.13 13.41
C TYR A 195 24.61 9.11 14.26
N ASP A 196 24.56 10.36 13.81
CA ASP A 196 23.74 11.40 14.43
C ASP A 196 22.25 11.11 14.20
N LYS A 197 21.54 10.78 15.29
CA LYS A 197 20.10 10.45 15.30
C LYS A 197 19.21 11.60 14.81
N THR A 198 19.75 12.82 14.68
CA THR A 198 19.02 13.96 14.16
C THR A 198 19.02 14.02 12.62
N ILE A 199 19.87 13.26 11.93
CA ILE A 199 19.89 13.21 10.47
C ILE A 199 18.95 12.12 9.97
N LEU A 200 17.85 12.51 9.33
CA LEU A 200 16.80 11.59 8.88
C LEU A 200 17.25 10.73 7.69
N ASN A 201 18.07 11.27 6.80
CA ASN A 201 18.64 10.54 5.66
C ASN A 201 20.08 10.07 5.95
N TYR A 202 20.31 9.53 7.15
CA TYR A 202 21.64 9.15 7.65
C TYR A 202 22.36 8.10 6.78
N ARG A 203 21.64 7.28 6.01
CA ARG A 203 22.21 6.25 5.12
C ARG A 203 23.11 6.87 4.05
N GLU A 204 24.00 6.06 3.48
CA GLU A 204 24.89 6.49 2.41
C GLU A 204 24.35 6.11 1.03
N TRP A 205 24.41 7.08 0.10
CA TRP A 205 24.10 6.86 -1.31
C TRP A 205 25.38 6.54 -2.08
N ARG A 206 25.41 5.38 -2.74
CA ARG A 206 26.63 4.83 -3.36
C ARG A 206 26.73 5.04 -4.88
N THR A 207 25.69 5.58 -5.51
CA THR A 207 25.64 5.78 -6.95
C THR A 207 25.57 7.27 -7.29
N GLN A 208 25.61 7.61 -8.58
CA GLN A 208 25.31 8.96 -9.03
C GLN A 208 23.84 9.29 -8.71
N SER A 209 23.57 10.56 -8.42
CA SER A 209 22.21 11.05 -8.22
C SER A 209 21.49 11.26 -9.56
N ARG A 210 20.18 11.08 -9.53
CA ARG A 210 19.26 11.54 -10.56
C ARG A 210 19.03 13.04 -10.47
N GLU A 211 18.28 13.57 -11.43
CA GLU A 211 17.84 14.97 -11.45
C GLU A 211 17.09 15.36 -10.15
N PRO A 212 17.39 16.53 -9.53
CA PRO A 212 16.86 16.89 -8.22
C PRO A 212 15.34 16.81 -8.08
N ASN A 213 14.61 17.37 -9.05
CA ASN A 213 13.14 17.37 -9.04
C ASN A 213 12.57 15.96 -9.20
N LEU A 214 13.23 15.09 -9.96
CA LEU A 214 12.85 13.70 -10.09
C LEU A 214 12.99 12.95 -8.76
N VAL A 215 14.12 13.17 -8.06
CA VAL A 215 14.35 12.60 -6.72
C VAL A 215 13.28 13.08 -5.74
N ALA A 216 13.00 14.38 -5.68
CA ALA A 216 12.00 14.94 -4.77
C ALA A 216 10.58 14.41 -5.03
N VAL A 217 10.18 14.31 -6.30
CA VAL A 217 8.90 13.74 -6.73
C VAL A 217 8.78 12.28 -6.31
N HIS A 218 9.77 11.46 -6.64
CA HIS A 218 9.76 10.03 -6.32
C HIS A 218 9.76 9.78 -4.80
N LEU A 219 10.53 10.54 -4.03
CA LEU A 219 10.52 10.42 -2.57
C LEU A 219 9.13 10.74 -1.99
N LEU A 220 8.48 11.79 -2.47
CA LEU A 220 7.14 12.17 -2.00
C LEU A 220 6.09 11.15 -2.39
N GLN A 221 6.11 10.68 -3.64
CA GLN A 221 5.24 9.59 -4.09
C GLN A 221 5.44 8.33 -3.25
N PHE A 222 6.70 7.97 -2.95
CA PHE A 222 6.98 6.74 -2.24
C PHE A 222 6.50 6.78 -0.79
N ILE A 223 6.77 7.86 -0.05
CA ILE A 223 6.28 7.97 1.33
C ILE A 223 4.75 8.08 1.40
N LEU A 224 4.12 8.76 0.44
CA LEU A 224 2.66 8.80 0.34
C LEU A 224 2.07 7.40 0.08
N HIS A 225 2.70 6.61 -0.80
CA HIS A 225 2.29 5.23 -1.06
C HIS A 225 2.41 4.34 0.19
N ILE A 226 3.51 4.47 0.94
CA ILE A 226 3.72 3.74 2.20
C ILE A 226 2.58 4.03 3.18
N ILE A 227 2.25 5.31 3.37
CA ILE A 227 1.17 5.74 4.26
C ILE A 227 -0.18 5.22 3.76
N ARG A 228 -0.47 5.33 2.46
CA ARG A 228 -1.72 4.84 1.87
C ARG A 228 -1.92 3.34 2.10
N LYS A 229 -0.90 2.51 1.81
CA LYS A 229 -0.96 1.06 2.05
C LYS A 229 -1.20 0.72 3.52
N SER A 230 -0.68 1.52 4.44
CA SER A 230 -0.93 1.33 5.86
C SER A 230 -2.37 1.69 6.25
N ILE A 231 -2.92 2.80 5.74
CA ILE A 231 -4.32 3.20 5.98
C ILE A 231 -5.32 2.19 5.40
N GLU A 232 -5.04 1.62 4.22
CA GLU A 232 -5.93 0.64 3.59
C GLU A 232 -5.99 -0.70 4.35
N ARG A 233 -4.94 -1.06 5.10
CA ARG A 233 -4.83 -2.33 5.82
C ARG A 233 -5.45 -2.31 7.21
N ASP A 234 -5.45 -1.15 7.87
CA ASP A 234 -5.93 -1.04 9.25
C ASP A 234 -6.74 0.26 9.46
N ARG A 235 -7.95 0.12 10.02
CA ARG A 235 -8.78 1.28 10.40
C ARG A 235 -8.16 2.06 11.55
N ASP A 236 -7.40 1.38 12.42
CA ASP A 236 -6.66 1.95 13.54
C ASP A 236 -5.18 2.17 13.15
N PHE A 237 -4.98 2.92 12.06
CA PHE A 237 -3.68 3.35 11.50
C PHE A 237 -2.57 3.54 12.56
N ASN A 238 -1.64 2.58 12.64
CA ASN A 238 -0.50 2.60 13.56
C ASN A 238 0.80 3.03 12.86
N LEU A 239 1.22 4.27 13.09
CA LEU A 239 2.47 4.84 12.52
C LEU A 239 3.73 4.09 12.98
N GLU A 240 3.70 3.46 14.16
CA GLU A 240 4.85 2.72 14.67
C GLU A 240 5.16 1.51 13.79
N GLU A 241 4.13 0.77 13.36
CA GLU A 241 4.29 -0.39 12.47
C GLU A 241 4.83 0.01 11.09
N VAL A 242 4.43 1.17 10.59
CA VAL A 242 4.93 1.71 9.32
C VAL A 242 6.44 1.91 9.39
N SER A 243 6.95 2.40 10.52
CA SER A 243 8.38 2.65 10.72
C SER A 243 9.25 1.38 10.63
N TYR A 244 8.69 0.21 10.95
CA TYR A 244 9.39 -1.08 10.86
C TYR A 244 9.25 -1.77 9.49
N SER A 245 8.43 -1.22 8.59
CA SER A 245 8.13 -1.85 7.30
C SER A 245 9.34 -1.90 6.35
N VAL A 246 9.40 -2.93 5.49
CA VAL A 246 10.43 -3.04 4.44
C VAL A 246 10.40 -1.83 3.49
N LEU A 247 9.20 -1.34 3.14
CA LEU A 247 9.03 -0.20 2.25
C LEU A 247 9.59 1.08 2.87
N PHE A 248 9.34 1.33 4.16
CA PHE A 248 9.90 2.49 4.85
C PHE A 248 11.43 2.43 4.95
N ARG A 249 12.01 1.25 5.22
CA ARG A 249 13.47 1.06 5.18
C ARG A 249 14.07 1.38 3.80
N ARG A 250 13.42 0.95 2.72
CA ARG A 250 13.83 1.31 1.35
C ARG A 250 13.73 2.81 1.12
N PHE A 251 12.65 3.44 1.58
CA PHE A 251 12.51 4.90 1.51
C PHE A 251 13.64 5.64 2.23
N VAL A 252 14.04 5.21 3.43
CA VAL A 252 15.18 5.81 4.16
C VAL A 252 16.48 5.69 3.34
N VAL A 253 16.72 4.55 2.67
CA VAL A 253 17.87 4.40 1.75
C VAL A 253 17.75 5.37 0.58
N PHE A 254 16.62 5.44 -0.11
CA PHE A 254 16.43 6.36 -1.24
C PHE A 254 16.55 7.83 -0.84
N SER A 255 16.13 8.20 0.36
CA SER A 255 16.28 9.59 0.86
C SER A 255 17.74 10.03 0.97
N SER A 256 18.69 9.09 1.04
CA SER A 256 20.13 9.42 1.07
C SER A 256 20.65 9.95 -0.26
N GLU A 257 19.95 9.72 -1.38
CA GLU A 257 20.31 10.28 -2.69
C GLU A 257 20.35 11.81 -2.67
N LEU A 258 19.55 12.44 -1.81
CA LEU A 258 19.56 13.89 -1.60
C LEU A 258 20.95 14.43 -1.24
N LYS A 259 21.82 13.61 -0.64
CA LYS A 259 23.21 14.01 -0.35
C LYS A 259 24.01 14.30 -1.61
N LYS A 260 23.70 13.63 -2.73
CA LYS A 260 24.49 13.63 -3.96
C LYS A 260 23.95 14.52 -5.08
N ILE A 261 22.71 15.02 -4.95
CA ILE A 261 22.13 15.91 -5.97
C ILE A 261 22.88 17.25 -6.05
N SER A 262 22.86 17.88 -7.24
CA SER A 262 23.28 19.27 -7.43
C SER A 262 22.05 20.18 -7.45
N LEU A 263 22.01 21.21 -6.61
CA LEU A 263 20.97 22.24 -6.65
C LEU A 263 21.39 23.48 -7.45
N ASP A 264 22.65 23.58 -7.85
CA ASP A 264 23.24 24.82 -8.39
C ASP A 264 22.73 25.15 -9.80
N ASP A 265 22.27 24.14 -10.54
CA ASP A 265 21.79 24.27 -11.92
C ASP A 265 20.27 24.53 -12.01
N LEU A 266 19.56 24.51 -10.88
CA LEU A 266 18.10 24.65 -10.87
C LEU A 266 17.65 26.12 -10.99
N GLY A 267 16.67 26.35 -11.86
CA GLY A 267 15.92 27.61 -11.92
C GLY A 267 15.11 27.87 -10.64
N LYS A 268 14.59 29.11 -10.49
CA LYS A 268 13.84 29.48 -9.27
C LYS A 268 12.54 28.70 -9.08
N ASP A 269 11.82 28.38 -10.16
CA ASP A 269 10.60 27.56 -10.08
C ASP A 269 10.91 26.09 -9.84
N GLU A 270 12.02 25.58 -10.37
CA GLU A 270 12.52 24.24 -10.07
C GLU A 270 12.95 24.11 -8.60
N LEU A 271 13.67 25.09 -8.06
CA LEU A 271 14.00 25.14 -6.63
C LEU A 271 12.74 25.21 -5.76
N LYS A 272 11.77 26.06 -6.13
CA LYS A 272 10.49 26.19 -5.44
C LYS A 272 9.77 24.84 -5.39
N CYS A 273 9.63 24.18 -6.54
CA CYS A 273 9.02 22.85 -6.65
C CYS A 273 9.76 21.80 -5.81
N PHE A 274 11.09 21.72 -5.96
CA PHE A 274 11.95 20.81 -5.21
C PHE A 274 11.72 20.94 -3.71
N PHE A 275 11.84 22.16 -3.16
CA PHE A 275 11.74 22.38 -1.72
C PHE A 275 10.32 22.23 -1.17
N ILE A 276 9.27 22.50 -1.95
CA ILE A 276 7.89 22.17 -1.54
C ILE A 276 7.75 20.65 -1.36
N ASN A 277 8.18 19.87 -2.35
CA ASN A 277 8.12 18.41 -2.28
C ASN A 277 8.95 17.88 -1.10
N ILE A 278 10.20 18.33 -0.95
CA ILE A 278 11.08 17.88 0.14
C ILE A 278 10.55 18.27 1.52
N TYR A 279 9.93 19.45 1.65
CA TYR A 279 9.28 19.82 2.90
C TYR A 279 8.21 18.80 3.30
N HIS A 280 7.35 18.39 2.36
CA HIS A 280 6.33 17.38 2.64
C HIS A 280 6.92 15.99 2.87
N VAL A 281 7.98 15.59 2.14
CA VAL A 281 8.71 14.34 2.39
C VAL A 281 9.21 14.30 3.83
N MET A 282 9.91 15.35 4.25
CA MET A 282 10.48 15.45 5.59
C MET A 282 9.40 15.49 6.67
N LEU A 283 8.30 16.20 6.43
CA LEU A 283 7.16 16.28 7.35
C LEU A 283 6.52 14.91 7.58
N LEU A 284 6.32 14.14 6.51
CA LEU A 284 5.77 12.79 6.57
C LEU A 284 6.74 11.81 7.22
N HIS A 285 8.03 11.89 6.89
CA HIS A 285 9.07 11.05 7.50
C HIS A 285 9.09 11.24 9.02
N LEU A 286 9.14 12.49 9.48
CA LEU A 286 9.08 12.80 10.91
C LEU A 286 7.79 12.34 11.58
N THR A 287 6.68 12.44 10.85
CA THR A 287 5.38 12.00 11.37
C THR A 287 5.35 10.49 11.60
N ILE A 288 5.95 9.70 10.71
CA ILE A 288 6.08 8.25 10.88
C ILE A 288 6.93 7.90 12.10
N LEU A 289 8.04 8.60 12.32
CA LEU A 289 8.97 8.28 13.41
C LEU A 289 8.53 8.80 14.78
N TYR A 290 7.96 10.00 14.83
CA TYR A 290 7.77 10.75 16.09
C TYR A 290 6.37 11.37 16.24
N GLY A 291 5.47 11.11 15.30
CA GLY A 291 4.18 11.79 15.23
C GLY A 291 4.26 13.23 14.70
N PRO A 292 3.12 13.93 14.56
CA PRO A 292 3.05 15.20 13.84
C PRO A 292 3.96 16.30 14.42
N PRO A 293 4.93 16.85 13.65
CA PRO A 293 5.87 17.87 14.12
C PRO A 293 5.23 19.19 14.56
N ILE A 294 3.96 19.42 14.22
CA ILE A 294 3.25 20.64 14.66
C ILE A 294 3.04 20.66 16.18
N GLN A 295 3.02 19.49 16.82
CA GLN A 295 2.81 19.34 18.26
C GLN A 295 4.12 19.51 19.05
N ASN A 296 5.27 19.31 18.41
CA ASN A 296 6.58 19.43 19.03
C ASN A 296 7.50 20.35 18.20
N ARG A 297 7.74 21.56 18.70
CA ARG A 297 8.58 22.57 18.03
C ARG A 297 9.99 22.06 17.77
N ASP A 298 10.54 21.26 18.68
CA ASP A 298 11.89 20.71 18.58
C ASP A 298 12.02 19.79 17.36
N ASN A 299 10.97 19.04 17.03
CA ASN A 299 10.98 18.17 15.84
C ASN A 299 11.12 18.96 14.53
N ARG A 300 10.72 20.24 14.51
CA ARG A 300 10.80 21.09 13.31
C ARG A 300 12.19 21.65 13.06
N THR A 301 13.03 21.70 14.09
CA THR A 301 14.36 22.33 14.04
C THR A 301 15.51 21.35 14.25
N ASN A 302 15.32 20.34 15.09
CA ASN A 302 16.39 19.44 15.51
C ASN A 302 16.71 18.41 14.42
N PHE A 303 15.70 17.85 13.78
CA PHE A 303 15.91 16.88 12.71
C PHE A 303 16.25 17.56 11.39
N LYS A 304 17.14 16.93 10.61
CA LYS A 304 17.67 17.45 9.35
C LYS A 304 17.64 16.42 8.23
N TYR A 305 17.53 16.91 7.00
CA TYR A 305 18.07 16.24 5.82
C TYR A 305 19.37 16.89 5.39
N ILE A 306 20.31 16.06 4.95
CA ILE A 306 21.47 16.49 4.17
C ILE A 306 21.07 16.51 2.70
N ILE A 307 21.14 17.68 2.08
CA ILE A 307 20.77 17.94 0.68
C ILE A 307 21.90 18.70 0.02
N SER A 308 22.52 18.14 -1.03
CA SER A 308 23.71 18.72 -1.68
C SER A 308 24.78 19.11 -0.64
N ASP A 309 25.09 18.17 0.26
CA ASP A 309 26.01 18.34 1.41
C ASP A 309 25.67 19.43 2.45
N LEU A 310 24.48 20.05 2.38
CA LEU A 310 24.01 21.04 3.35
C LEU A 310 22.86 20.50 4.20
N GLN A 311 22.81 20.90 5.47
CA GLN A 311 21.75 20.46 6.38
C GLN A 311 20.53 21.38 6.34
N PHE A 312 19.33 20.81 6.27
CA PHE A 312 18.06 21.52 6.27
C PHE A 312 17.07 20.89 7.25
N CYS A 313 16.50 21.69 8.16
CA CYS A 313 15.27 21.30 8.85
C CYS A 313 14.00 21.82 8.16
N LEU A 314 12.83 21.40 8.65
CA LEU A 314 11.54 21.89 8.16
C LEU A 314 11.44 23.42 8.19
N ASP A 315 11.91 24.05 9.26
CA ASP A 315 11.87 25.50 9.39
C ASP A 315 12.87 26.20 8.46
N ASP A 316 14.03 25.59 8.18
CA ASP A 316 15.00 26.10 7.21
C ASP A 316 14.39 26.15 5.81
N ILE A 317 13.69 25.08 5.42
CA ILE A 317 13.01 25.01 4.13
C ILE A 317 11.84 26.01 4.09
N LYS A 318 10.99 26.03 5.12
CA LYS A 318 9.79 26.88 5.14
C LYS A 318 10.10 28.37 5.20
N TYR A 319 10.90 28.80 6.17
CA TYR A 319 11.13 30.22 6.45
C TYR A 319 12.34 30.76 5.68
N GLY A 320 13.42 29.98 5.67
CA GLY A 320 14.66 30.34 4.98
C GLY A 320 14.50 30.30 3.46
N ILE A 321 14.11 29.16 2.92
CA ILE A 321 14.12 28.94 1.47
C ILE A 321 12.83 29.45 0.80
N LEU A 322 11.67 28.89 1.17
CA LEU A 322 10.40 29.10 0.48
C LEU A 322 9.74 30.45 0.76
N ARG A 323 9.98 31.05 1.93
CA ARG A 323 9.45 32.37 2.31
C ARG A 323 10.51 33.47 2.16
N ASN A 324 11.38 33.39 1.16
CA ASN A 324 12.35 34.44 0.84
C ASN A 324 13.17 34.91 2.06
N ASN A 325 13.70 33.96 2.83
CA ASN A 325 14.46 34.23 4.06
C ASN A 325 13.72 35.04 5.13
N THR A 326 12.38 35.05 5.13
CA THR A 326 11.58 35.85 6.06
C THR A 326 11.60 35.25 7.46
N GLY A 327 11.82 36.11 8.46
CA GLY A 327 11.77 35.74 9.87
C GLY A 327 10.47 35.02 10.30
N LYS A 328 10.58 34.18 11.34
CA LYS A 328 9.48 33.37 11.88
C LYS A 328 8.33 34.21 12.45
N ASN A 329 8.69 35.32 13.10
CA ASN A 329 7.75 36.21 13.78
C ASN A 329 7.93 37.64 13.26
N SER A 330 6.96 38.51 13.53
CA SER A 330 6.98 39.91 13.07
C SER A 330 8.15 40.75 13.60
N THR A 331 8.90 40.25 14.59
CA THR A 331 10.05 40.93 15.19
C THR A 331 11.41 40.44 14.67
N SER A 332 11.45 39.31 13.95
CA SER A 332 12.67 38.79 13.33
C SER A 332 12.82 39.33 11.91
N LYS A 333 13.98 39.92 11.58
CA LYS A 333 14.32 40.38 10.22
C LYS A 333 14.42 39.18 9.26
N ASP A 334 15.59 38.55 9.26
CA ASP A 334 15.96 37.48 8.35
C ASP A 334 16.07 36.16 9.11
N TYR A 335 15.65 35.07 8.48
CA TYR A 335 15.71 33.74 9.08
C TYR A 335 17.15 33.19 9.11
N PHE A 336 17.78 33.09 7.93
CA PHE A 336 19.20 32.79 7.78
C PHE A 336 20.04 34.05 7.95
N ARG A 337 21.18 33.89 8.62
CA ARG A 337 22.18 34.95 8.83
C ARG A 337 22.92 35.28 7.54
N GLU A 338 23.61 36.42 7.51
CA GLU A 338 24.29 36.94 6.31
C GLU A 338 25.22 35.91 5.64
N ASN A 339 26.01 35.17 6.44
CA ASN A 339 27.01 34.21 5.97
C ASN A 339 26.47 32.78 5.78
N ASP A 340 25.16 32.57 5.86
CA ASP A 340 24.58 31.24 5.65
C ASP A 340 24.64 30.86 4.17
N VAL A 341 25.43 29.84 3.85
CA VAL A 341 25.65 29.37 2.48
C VAL A 341 24.36 28.90 1.79
N ARG A 342 23.33 28.51 2.55
CA ARG A 342 22.04 28.07 2.00
C ARG A 342 21.25 29.21 1.36
N LYS A 343 21.63 30.48 1.61
CA LYS A 343 20.99 31.66 1.01
C LYS A 343 21.00 31.65 -0.51
N LYS A 344 21.96 31.00 -1.17
CA LYS A 344 22.00 30.89 -2.64
C LYS A 344 20.76 30.19 -3.22
N TYR A 345 20.12 29.32 -2.44
CA TYR A 345 18.94 28.56 -2.85
C TYR A 345 17.60 29.24 -2.49
N VAL A 346 17.62 30.41 -1.87
CA VAL A 346 16.40 31.16 -1.52
C VAL A 346 15.62 31.50 -2.79
N VAL A 347 14.31 31.27 -2.74
CA VAL A 347 13.40 31.59 -3.84
C VAL A 347 12.63 32.89 -3.54
N PRO A 348 12.22 33.64 -4.58
CA PRO A 348 11.38 34.82 -4.41
C PRO A 348 10.10 34.50 -3.62
N LEU A 349 9.61 35.47 -2.86
CA LEU A 349 8.39 35.30 -2.08
C LEU A 349 7.20 35.08 -3.02
N ASP A 350 6.61 33.89 -2.94
CA ASP A 350 5.36 33.57 -3.61
C ASP A 350 4.32 33.21 -2.54
N PRO A 351 3.38 34.12 -2.21
CA PRO A 351 2.37 33.87 -1.20
C PRO A 351 1.54 32.61 -1.46
N LYS A 352 1.39 32.21 -2.73
CA LYS A 352 0.61 31.02 -3.13
C LYS A 352 1.19 29.71 -2.57
N ILE A 353 2.47 29.67 -2.21
CA ILE A 353 3.08 28.51 -1.54
C ILE A 353 2.32 28.15 -0.25
N ASN A 354 1.80 29.16 0.46
CA ASN A 354 1.03 28.94 1.68
C ASN A 354 -0.32 28.24 1.45
N PHE A 355 -0.82 28.21 0.21
CA PHE A 355 -2.03 27.47 -0.15
C PHE A 355 -1.81 25.97 -0.27
N VAL A 356 -0.56 25.53 -0.38
CA VAL A 356 -0.22 24.11 -0.62
C VAL A 356 0.68 23.51 0.46
N LEU A 357 1.37 24.34 1.24
CA LEU A 357 2.25 23.88 2.29
C LEU A 357 1.43 23.38 3.49
N SER A 358 1.47 22.08 3.75
CA SER A 358 0.67 21.43 4.79
C SER A 358 1.46 21.38 6.09
N ASN A 359 0.81 21.54 7.24
CA ASN A 359 1.44 21.25 8.53
C ASN A 359 0.78 20.05 9.22
N LEU A 360 0.01 19.24 8.47
CA LEU A 360 -0.82 18.15 9.00
C LEU A 360 -1.77 18.63 10.10
N SER A 361 -2.36 19.81 9.93
CA SER A 361 -3.46 20.34 10.78
C SER A 361 -4.82 20.26 10.06
N GLU A 362 -5.93 20.27 10.80
CA GLU A 362 -7.28 20.07 10.20
C GLU A 362 -7.60 21.07 9.08
N PHE A 363 -7.02 22.27 9.16
CA PHE A 363 -7.22 23.36 8.20
C PHE A 363 -6.08 23.47 7.18
N SER A 364 -5.07 22.61 7.27
CA SER A 364 -3.98 22.56 6.29
C SER A 364 -4.48 22.01 4.95
N PRO A 365 -3.89 22.47 3.83
CA PRO A 365 -4.15 21.86 2.53
C PRO A 365 -3.71 20.38 2.52
N PRO A 366 -4.34 19.55 1.66
CA PRO A 366 -3.87 18.19 1.44
C PRO A 366 -2.46 18.18 0.83
N ILE A 367 -1.67 17.15 1.15
CA ILE A 367 -0.35 16.99 0.55
C ILE A 367 -0.49 16.46 -0.87
N ARG A 368 0.15 17.14 -1.82
CA ARG A 368 0.16 16.79 -3.25
C ARG A 368 1.60 16.73 -3.76
N VAL A 369 1.80 16.07 -4.89
CA VAL A 369 3.08 16.06 -5.60
C VAL A 369 3.14 17.24 -6.55
N PHE A 370 4.23 18.00 -6.50
CA PHE A 370 4.45 19.18 -7.33
C PHE A 370 5.45 18.91 -8.45
N PHE A 371 5.26 19.57 -9.58
CA PHE A 371 6.11 19.42 -10.77
C PHE A 371 6.57 20.80 -11.26
N PRO A 372 7.85 20.97 -11.66
CA PRO A 372 8.36 22.27 -12.09
C PRO A 372 7.59 22.87 -13.26
N GLU A 373 7.13 22.03 -14.19
CA GLU A 373 6.45 22.48 -15.42
C GLU A 373 5.08 23.12 -15.14
N ASN A 374 4.46 22.77 -14.01
CA ASN A 374 3.09 23.15 -13.68
C ASN A 374 2.99 23.84 -12.31
N ILE A 375 4.12 24.21 -11.70
CA ILE A 375 4.16 24.65 -10.30
C ILE A 375 3.20 25.82 -10.06
N ASP A 376 3.23 26.85 -10.90
CA ASP A 376 2.37 28.03 -10.75
C ASP A 376 0.89 27.69 -10.82
N HIS A 377 0.49 26.84 -11.78
CA HIS A 377 -0.89 26.39 -11.91
C HIS A 377 -1.30 25.53 -10.69
N GLN A 378 -0.44 24.62 -10.22
CA GLN A 378 -0.73 23.81 -9.03
C GLN A 378 -0.91 24.67 -7.77
N LEU A 379 -0.14 25.75 -7.64
CA LEU A 379 -0.29 26.75 -6.57
C LEU A 379 -1.62 27.52 -6.69
N GLU A 380 -2.05 27.87 -7.90
CA GLU A 380 -3.34 28.52 -8.14
C GLU A 380 -4.52 27.63 -7.80
N VAL A 381 -4.47 26.35 -8.20
CA VAL A 381 -5.48 25.34 -7.83
C VAL A 381 -5.58 25.24 -6.30
N GLY A 382 -4.45 25.21 -5.59
CA GLY A 382 -4.45 25.24 -4.11
C GLY A 382 -5.18 26.47 -3.54
N GLY A 383 -4.99 27.64 -4.17
CA GLY A 383 -5.72 28.86 -3.81
C GLY A 383 -7.23 28.74 -3.97
N PHE A 384 -7.68 28.26 -5.13
CA PHE A 384 -9.12 28.03 -5.36
C PHE A 384 -9.72 27.01 -4.38
N GLU A 385 -9.01 25.91 -4.11
CA GLU A 385 -9.48 24.89 -3.16
C GLU A 385 -9.61 25.45 -1.75
N MET A 386 -8.57 26.14 -1.25
CA MET A 386 -8.56 26.68 0.11
C MET A 386 -9.61 27.79 0.31
N CYS A 387 -9.83 28.61 -0.73
CA CYS A 387 -10.78 29.72 -0.69
C CYS A 387 -12.21 29.35 -1.11
N SER A 388 -12.45 28.12 -1.58
CA SER A 388 -13.77 27.66 -2.05
C SER A 388 -14.88 27.74 -1.00
N LYS A 389 -14.53 27.59 0.29
CA LYS A 389 -15.46 27.59 1.44
C LYS A 389 -15.51 28.93 2.19
N VAL A 390 -14.99 30.01 1.61
CA VAL A 390 -15.02 31.32 2.27
C VAL A 390 -16.46 31.75 2.54
N GLU A 391 -16.79 32.26 3.71
CA GLU A 391 -18.12 32.82 4.00
C GLU A 391 -18.06 34.33 4.23
N ILE A 392 -19.11 35.06 3.83
CA ILE A 392 -19.18 36.52 3.98
C ILE A 392 -20.44 36.91 4.73
N ILE A 393 -20.26 37.50 5.91
CA ILE A 393 -21.34 38.02 6.74
C ILE A 393 -21.34 39.54 6.66
N ILE A 394 -22.40 40.11 6.09
CA ILE A 394 -22.58 41.55 5.98
C ILE A 394 -23.37 42.05 7.19
N LYS A 395 -22.83 43.03 7.92
CA LYS A 395 -23.54 43.74 8.98
C LYS A 395 -23.78 45.17 8.56
N GLU A 396 -25.05 45.55 8.45
CA GLU A 396 -25.49 46.89 8.13
C GLU A 396 -25.76 47.69 9.40
N LYS A 397 -25.22 48.92 9.47
CA LYS A 397 -25.52 49.86 10.56
C LYS A 397 -25.67 51.26 9.98
N LYS A 398 -26.92 51.77 9.97
CA LYS A 398 -27.29 53.07 9.37
C LYS A 398 -26.75 53.21 7.95
N LYS A 399 -25.84 54.16 7.70
CA LYS A 399 -25.22 54.45 6.39
C LYS A 399 -23.91 53.69 6.12
N SER A 400 -23.58 52.67 6.91
CA SER A 400 -22.31 51.92 6.77
C SER A 400 -22.53 50.41 6.74
N LYS A 401 -21.82 49.71 5.87
CA LYS A 401 -21.76 48.25 5.85
C LYS A 401 -20.40 47.79 6.38
N SER A 402 -20.39 46.67 7.08
CA SER A 402 -19.16 45.99 7.46
C SER A 402 -19.21 44.53 7.02
N TYR A 403 -18.14 44.07 6.40
CA TYR A 403 -18.02 42.74 5.82
C TYR A 403 -17.11 41.94 6.73
N LYS A 404 -17.65 40.88 7.32
CA LYS A 404 -16.87 39.87 8.03
C LYS A 404 -16.65 38.71 7.06
N VAL A 405 -15.39 38.45 6.73
CA VAL A 405 -15.00 37.39 5.80
C VAL A 405 -14.39 36.26 6.60
N GLU A 406 -15.06 35.11 6.61
CA GLU A 406 -14.60 33.89 7.27
C GLU A 406 -13.73 33.08 6.31
N ILE A 407 -12.43 33.02 6.60
CA ILE A 407 -11.42 32.27 5.82
C ILE A 407 -10.74 31.22 6.70
N SER A 408 -9.91 30.37 6.09
CA SER A 408 -9.14 29.34 6.82
C SER A 408 -8.30 29.97 7.95
N PRO A 409 -8.26 29.36 9.16
CA PRO A 409 -7.37 29.77 10.25
C PRO A 409 -5.88 29.81 9.85
N MET A 410 -5.50 29.13 8.77
CA MET A 410 -4.14 29.15 8.23
C MET A 410 -3.62 30.57 7.92
N PHE A 411 -4.52 31.50 7.55
CA PHE A 411 -4.15 32.90 7.31
C PHE A 411 -3.72 33.67 8.58
N GLU A 412 -3.95 33.16 9.79
CA GLU A 412 -3.34 33.73 11.00
C GLU A 412 -1.81 33.66 10.96
N PHE A 413 -1.27 32.59 10.36
CA PHE A 413 0.16 32.30 10.37
C PHE A 413 0.90 32.93 9.19
N PHE A 414 0.25 33.03 8.03
CA PHE A 414 0.89 33.49 6.79
C PHE A 414 0.14 34.63 6.09
N GLY A 415 -0.96 35.13 6.64
CA GLY A 415 -1.75 36.18 6.00
C GLY A 415 -0.93 37.41 5.64
N LYS A 416 0.11 37.72 6.41
CA LYS A 416 1.06 38.81 6.13
C LYS A 416 1.78 38.70 4.79
N ASP A 417 1.94 37.49 4.26
CA ASP A 417 2.53 37.29 2.92
C ASP A 417 1.58 37.77 1.82
N PHE A 418 0.28 37.85 2.11
CA PHE A 418 -0.75 38.36 1.20
C PHE A 418 -1.08 39.83 1.43
N GLY A 419 -0.61 40.48 2.50
CA GLY A 419 -0.92 41.88 2.76
C GLY A 419 -0.76 42.26 4.23
N ASN A 420 -0.62 43.55 4.49
CA ASN A 420 -0.33 44.10 5.81
C ASN A 420 -1.57 44.22 6.71
N ASP A 421 -2.75 44.30 6.10
CA ASP A 421 -4.03 44.40 6.81
C ASP A 421 -5.12 43.51 6.20
N ALA A 422 -6.26 43.42 6.90
CA ALA A 422 -7.37 42.58 6.47
C ALA A 422 -7.93 42.96 5.09
N LYS A 423 -7.89 44.24 4.70
CA LYS A 423 -8.40 44.69 3.40
C LYS A 423 -7.45 44.25 2.29
N GLU A 424 -6.14 44.42 2.48
CA GLU A 424 -5.11 44.01 1.53
C GLU A 424 -5.08 42.49 1.34
N ILE A 425 -5.10 41.72 2.44
CA ILE A 425 -5.16 40.26 2.40
C ILE A 425 -6.37 39.79 1.60
N ILE A 426 -7.57 40.26 1.97
CA ILE A 426 -8.81 39.87 1.31
C ILE A 426 -8.82 40.31 -0.16
N SER A 427 -8.30 41.49 -0.48
CA SER A 427 -8.14 41.96 -1.86
C SER A 427 -7.31 40.97 -2.68
N ASN A 428 -6.14 40.57 -2.17
CA ASN A 428 -5.18 39.73 -2.88
C ASN A 428 -5.64 38.27 -3.04
N ILE A 429 -6.49 37.76 -2.13
CA ILE A 429 -7.06 36.40 -2.25
C ILE A 429 -8.45 36.36 -2.90
N SER A 430 -9.14 37.49 -3.04
CA SER A 430 -10.52 37.54 -3.57
C SER A 430 -10.66 36.92 -4.97
N LYS A 431 -9.58 36.90 -5.77
CA LYS A 431 -9.57 36.24 -7.07
C LYS A 431 -9.81 34.72 -7.01
N TYR A 432 -9.55 34.09 -5.86
CA TYR A 432 -9.80 32.67 -5.61
C TYR A 432 -11.17 32.38 -5.00
N PHE A 433 -11.99 33.41 -4.77
CA PHE A 433 -13.33 33.23 -4.18
C PHE A 433 -14.33 32.78 -5.25
N PRO A 434 -15.41 32.09 -4.86
CA PRO A 434 -16.55 31.87 -5.76
C PRO A 434 -17.04 33.19 -6.37
N ASN A 435 -17.45 33.19 -7.64
CA ASN A 435 -17.75 34.41 -8.41
C ASN A 435 -18.66 35.40 -7.66
N GLN A 436 -19.75 34.92 -7.06
CA GLN A 436 -20.67 35.75 -6.28
C GLN A 436 -19.97 36.43 -5.08
N LYS A 437 -19.14 35.68 -4.34
CA LYS A 437 -18.41 36.18 -3.17
C LYS A 437 -17.28 37.13 -3.59
N LYS A 438 -16.62 36.87 -4.72
CA LYS A 438 -15.62 37.75 -5.33
C LYS A 438 -16.21 39.11 -5.69
N GLU A 439 -17.34 39.14 -6.40
CA GLU A 439 -18.02 40.38 -6.80
C GLU A 439 -18.42 41.22 -5.59
N LEU A 440 -19.01 40.59 -4.56
CA LEU A 440 -19.38 41.24 -3.30
C LEU A 440 -18.19 41.92 -2.61
N ILE A 441 -17.04 41.24 -2.56
CA ILE A 441 -15.82 41.80 -1.96
C ILE A 441 -15.23 42.91 -2.81
N GLN A 442 -15.24 42.77 -4.14
CA GLN A 442 -14.76 43.82 -5.03
C GLN A 442 -15.61 45.09 -4.90
N GLU A 443 -16.93 44.97 -4.78
CA GLU A 443 -17.82 46.11 -4.50
C GLU A 443 -17.52 46.73 -3.12
N ALA A 444 -17.35 45.91 -2.08
CA ALA A 444 -17.01 46.38 -0.74
C ALA A 444 -15.68 47.15 -0.72
N ILE A 445 -14.67 46.68 -1.46
CA ILE A 445 -13.37 47.35 -1.59
C ILE A 445 -13.53 48.68 -2.34
N LYS A 446 -14.24 48.69 -3.48
CA LYS A 446 -14.49 49.89 -4.30
C LYS A 446 -15.23 50.98 -3.53
N THR A 447 -16.23 50.59 -2.73
CA THR A 447 -17.03 51.51 -1.91
C THR A 447 -16.42 51.78 -0.53
N ASN A 448 -15.16 51.39 -0.32
CA ASN A 448 -14.36 51.60 0.89
C ASN A 448 -15.06 51.14 2.20
N GLN A 449 -15.77 50.02 2.13
CA GLN A 449 -16.44 49.43 3.30
C GLN A 449 -15.43 48.79 4.24
N LYS A 450 -15.82 48.65 5.50
CA LYS A 450 -14.96 48.03 6.53
C LYS A 450 -14.92 46.52 6.35
N ILE A 451 -13.74 45.97 6.09
CA ILE A 451 -13.50 44.52 6.00
C ILE A 451 -12.83 44.02 7.28
N ARG A 452 -13.29 42.89 7.78
CA ARG A 452 -12.71 42.17 8.92
C ARG A 452 -12.58 40.70 8.58
N ILE A 453 -11.44 40.11 8.89
CA ILE A 453 -11.25 38.67 8.83
C ILE A 453 -11.77 38.04 10.13
N ILE A 454 -12.48 36.93 10.01
CA ILE A 454 -12.83 36.05 11.12
C ILE A 454 -12.39 34.63 10.78
N TYR A 455 -12.12 33.83 11.81
CA TYR A 455 -11.68 32.45 11.66
C TYR A 455 -12.68 31.51 12.35
N PRO A 456 -13.00 30.35 11.74
CA PRO A 456 -13.86 29.35 12.36
C PRO A 456 -13.21 28.78 13.63
N ALA A 457 -14.04 28.31 14.57
CA ALA A 457 -13.57 27.76 15.84
C ALA A 457 -12.73 26.47 15.65
N TYR A 458 -11.65 26.36 16.42
CA TYR A 458 -10.75 25.21 16.43
C TYR A 458 -11.41 23.97 17.08
N LYS A 459 -11.39 22.82 16.41
CA LYS A 459 -11.72 21.53 17.02
C LYS A 459 -10.57 20.55 16.73
N SER A 460 -9.74 20.23 17.73
CA SER A 460 -8.67 19.25 17.53
C SER A 460 -9.24 17.87 17.17
N ARG A 461 -8.93 17.35 15.98
CA ARG A 461 -9.17 15.96 15.58
C ARG A 461 -7.94 15.39 14.88
N ASN A 462 -7.74 14.07 14.91
CA ASN A 462 -6.64 13.40 14.22
C ASN A 462 -6.69 13.69 12.70
N VAL A 463 -5.61 14.27 12.17
CA VAL A 463 -5.59 14.95 10.85
C VAL A 463 -4.97 14.12 9.72
N LEU A 464 -4.12 13.15 10.04
CA LEU A 464 -3.42 12.31 9.04
C LEU A 464 -4.40 11.65 8.05
N MET A 465 -5.56 11.20 8.52
CA MET A 465 -6.58 10.55 7.68
C MET A 465 -7.29 11.50 6.70
N LYS A 466 -7.37 12.81 6.98
CA LYS A 466 -8.07 13.78 6.11
C LYS A 466 -7.16 14.52 5.13
N SER A 467 -5.85 14.56 5.42
CA SER A 467 -4.87 15.42 4.73
C SER A 467 -4.06 14.69 3.64
N SER A 468 -4.17 13.36 3.54
CA SER A 468 -3.49 12.51 2.56
C SER A 468 -4.37 12.24 1.34
N LYS A 469 -4.82 13.28 0.63
CA LYS A 469 -5.44 13.12 -0.69
C LYS A 469 -4.34 13.04 -1.76
N ILE A 470 -3.92 11.81 -2.07
CA ILE A 470 -3.00 11.56 -3.19
C ILE A 470 -3.79 11.79 -4.49
N PRO A 471 -3.30 12.60 -5.44
CA PRO A 471 -3.95 12.78 -6.74
C PRO A 471 -4.06 11.44 -7.49
N ASP A 472 -5.19 11.21 -8.16
CA ASP A 472 -5.47 9.94 -8.86
C ASP A 472 -4.60 9.72 -10.11
N GLU A 473 -3.96 10.77 -10.67
CA GLU A 473 -3.13 10.67 -11.88
C GLU A 473 -1.83 11.48 -11.78
N LEU A 474 -0.75 10.88 -12.25
CA LEU A 474 0.62 11.44 -12.28
C LEU A 474 1.10 11.61 -13.73
N PRO A 475 1.92 12.62 -14.05
CA PRO A 475 2.50 12.77 -15.38
C PRO A 475 3.46 11.62 -15.73
N LYS A 476 3.30 11.03 -16.92
CA LYS A 476 4.02 9.82 -17.37
C LYS A 476 5.55 9.84 -17.21
N LYS A 477 6.18 11.01 -17.32
CA LYS A 477 7.65 11.15 -17.23
C LYS A 477 8.24 10.87 -15.84
N TYR A 478 7.40 10.93 -14.80
CA TYR A 478 7.79 10.63 -13.43
C TYR A 478 7.50 9.17 -13.04
N GLY A 479 7.10 8.33 -14.01
CA GLY A 479 6.78 6.92 -13.79
C GLY A 479 5.56 6.70 -12.89
N ASP A 480 5.15 5.43 -12.78
CA ASP A 480 4.18 5.00 -11.77
C ASP A 480 4.92 4.42 -10.55
N ILE A 481 4.27 4.38 -9.40
CA ILE A 481 4.81 3.89 -8.13
C ILE A 481 5.36 2.46 -8.25
N ASP A 482 4.78 1.63 -9.11
CA ASP A 482 5.24 0.27 -9.37
C ASP A 482 6.64 0.23 -10.00
N TYR A 483 7.01 1.24 -10.79
CA TYR A 483 8.37 1.39 -11.31
C TYR A 483 9.36 1.66 -10.19
N LEU A 484 9.01 2.50 -9.21
CA LEU A 484 9.84 2.85 -8.06
C LEU A 484 9.98 1.74 -7.01
N ILE A 485 9.01 0.82 -6.97
CA ILE A 485 9.06 -0.33 -6.05
C ILE A 485 9.92 -1.46 -6.63
N LYS A 486 9.93 -1.61 -7.96
CA LYS A 486 10.64 -2.66 -8.69
C LYS A 486 12.11 -2.33 -8.98
N ASN A 487 12.44 -1.06 -9.18
CA ASN A 487 13.78 -0.56 -9.51
C ASN A 487 14.29 0.36 -8.41
#